data_AF-A0AAW0FEZ4-F1
#
_entry.id   AF-A0AAW0FEZ4-F1
#
_cell.length_a   1.000
_cell.length_b   1.000
_cell.length_c   1.000
_cell.angle_alpha   90.00
_cell.angle_beta   90.00
_cell.angle_gamma   90.00
#
_symmetry.space_group_name_H-M   'P 1'
#
loop_
_entity.id
_entity.type
_entity.pdbx_description
1 polymer ?
#
loop_
_entity_poly.entity_id
_entity_poly.type
_entity_poly.pdbx_seq_one_letter_code
_entity_poly.pdbx_strand_id
1 'polypeptide(L)'
;MSEPSPILEEARVASSKGNFQVAETKYKSIIATRPSEDQDDTKSNNKLLQEQEAAIIELGKIYQGEGQPQDLAQLITDSRSVLGNFAKLKTAKIVRTLIEDFDTIPNVVDLQIQAIKESIEWAVAIIDLTELDKN
;
A
#
# COMPACT_ATOMS: atom_id res chain seq x y z
N MET A 1 13.93 -6.38 15.90
CA MET A 1 12.83 -6.30 14.92
C MET A 1 11.88 -7.44 15.24
N SER A 2 10.57 -7.19 15.30
CA SER A 2 9.59 -8.26 15.53
C SER A 2 9.52 -9.17 14.29
N GLU A 3 9.42 -10.48 14.49
CA GLU A 3 9.30 -11.43 13.39
C GLU A 3 8.03 -11.15 12.56
N PRO A 4 8.11 -11.25 11.22
CA PRO A 4 6.96 -11.07 10.34
C PRO A 4 5.87 -12.11 10.64
N SER A 5 4.61 -11.77 10.37
CA SER A 5 3.52 -12.75 10.46
C SER A 5 3.71 -13.90 9.47
N PRO A 6 3.16 -15.09 9.79
CA PRO A 6 3.21 -16.24 8.87
C PRO A 6 2.64 -15.91 7.48
N ILE A 7 1.59 -15.07 7.41
CA ILE A 7 0.96 -14.69 6.15
C ILE A 7 1.91 -13.86 5.28
N LEU A 8 2.64 -12.92 5.88
CA LEU A 8 3.63 -12.10 5.17
C LEU A 8 4.79 -12.96 4.66
N GLU A 9 5.29 -13.88 5.47
CA GLU A 9 6.36 -14.79 5.06
C GLU A 9 5.91 -15.72 3.92
N GLU A 10 4.70 -16.29 4.02
CA GLU A 10 4.13 -17.10 2.95
C GLU A 10 3.94 -16.31 1.65
N ALA A 11 3.59 -15.02 1.73
CA ALA A 11 3.48 -14.14 0.56
C ALA A 11 4.83 -13.95 -0.13
N ARG A 12 5.89 -13.69 0.65
CA ARG A 12 7.26 -13.55 0.15
C ARG A 12 7.80 -14.84 -0.47
N VAL A 13 7.55 -15.97 0.19
CA VAL A 13 7.90 -17.29 -0.33
C VAL A 13 7.14 -17.60 -1.62
N ALA A 14 5.86 -17.25 -1.73
CA ALA A 14 5.10 -17.40 -2.97
C ALA A 14 5.67 -16.51 -4.09
N SER A 15 5.99 -15.24 -3.79
CA SER A 15 6.56 -14.30 -4.75
C SER A 15 7.92 -14.78 -5.27
N SER A 16 8.83 -15.23 -4.39
CA SER A 16 10.15 -15.75 -4.78
C SER A 16 10.08 -17.03 -5.63
N LYS A 17 8.97 -17.77 -5.55
CA LYS A 17 8.71 -18.96 -6.36
C LYS A 17 8.00 -18.64 -7.68
N GLY A 18 7.67 -17.38 -7.95
CA GLY A 18 6.90 -16.94 -9.13
C GLY A 18 5.40 -17.23 -9.03
N ASN A 19 4.88 -17.61 -7.86
CA ASN A 19 3.45 -17.85 -7.64
C ASN A 19 2.74 -16.53 -7.31
N PHE A 20 2.73 -15.60 -8.27
CA PHE A 20 2.30 -14.22 -8.04
C PHE A 20 0.83 -14.09 -7.63
N GLN A 21 -0.08 -14.92 -8.14
CA GLN A 21 -1.49 -14.87 -7.71
C GLN A 21 -1.66 -15.23 -6.22
N VAL A 22 -0.86 -16.16 -5.71
CA VAL A 22 -0.89 -16.57 -4.30
C VAL A 22 -0.29 -15.47 -3.43
N ALA A 23 0.82 -14.88 -3.86
CA ALA A 23 1.44 -13.75 -3.17
C ALA A 23 0.48 -12.55 -3.09
N GLU A 24 -0.13 -12.18 -4.22
CA GLU A 24 -1.12 -11.12 -4.33
C GLU A 24 -2.27 -11.30 -3.35
N THR A 25 -2.88 -12.50 -3.34
CA THR A 25 -4.01 -12.80 -2.44
C THR A 25 -3.63 -12.59 -0.96
N LYS A 26 -2.42 -13.01 -0.58
CA LYS A 26 -1.93 -12.86 0.79
C LYS A 26 -1.61 -11.41 1.13
N TYR A 27 -0.95 -10.66 0.24
CA TYR A 27 -0.69 -9.24 0.44
C TYR A 27 -1.99 -8.44 0.56
N LYS A 28 -2.98 -8.67 -0.31
CA LYS A 28 -4.31 -8.04 -0.23
C LYS A 28 -5.01 -8.34 1.09
N SER A 29 -4.89 -9.58 1.60
CA SER A 29 -5.43 -9.96 2.91
C SER A 29 -4.80 -9.16 4.06
N ILE A 30 -3.47 -8.99 4.05
CA ILE A 30 -2.76 -8.16 5.04
C ILE A 30 -3.23 -6.71 4.96
N ILE A 31 -3.32 -6.15 3.75
CA ILE A 31 -3.76 -4.76 3.52
C ILE A 31 -5.19 -4.55 4.05
N ALA A 32 -6.09 -5.51 3.84
CA ALA A 32 -7.48 -5.44 4.30
C ALA A 32 -7.67 -5.72 5.80
N THR A 33 -6.63 -6.15 6.51
CA THR A 33 -6.72 -6.47 7.94
C THR A 33 -6.95 -5.20 8.75
N ARG A 34 -7.95 -5.22 9.63
CA ARG A 34 -8.27 -4.09 10.51
C ARG A 34 -7.43 -4.14 11.79
N PRO A 35 -6.97 -2.99 12.30
CA PRO A 35 -6.38 -2.92 13.63
C PRO A 35 -7.37 -3.38 14.71
N SER A 36 -6.84 -3.89 15.81
CA SER A 36 -7.64 -4.17 17.01
C SER A 36 -8.13 -2.88 17.65
N GLU A 37 -9.35 -2.89 18.20
CA GLU A 37 -9.96 -1.75 18.91
C GLU A 37 -9.47 -1.63 20.36
N ASP A 38 -8.78 -2.65 20.87
CA ASP A 38 -8.29 -2.71 22.23
C ASP A 38 -7.03 -1.83 22.41
N GLN A 39 -7.10 -0.87 23.33
CA GLN A 39 -6.03 0.11 23.59
C GLN A 39 -4.69 -0.55 24.01
N ASP A 40 -4.75 -1.71 24.68
CA ASP A 40 -3.57 -2.47 25.12
C ASP A 40 -2.81 -3.14 23.96
N ASP A 41 -3.43 -3.25 22.77
CA ASP A 41 -2.84 -3.87 21.58
C ASP A 41 -2.05 -2.91 20.68
N THR A 42 -1.65 -1.76 21.22
CA THR A 42 -0.84 -0.75 20.50
C THR A 42 0.40 -1.36 19.82
N LYS A 43 1.06 -2.33 20.46
CA LYS A 43 2.22 -3.04 19.88
C LYS A 43 1.82 -3.91 18.67
N SER A 44 0.71 -4.63 18.79
CA SER A 44 0.14 -5.47 17.73
C SER A 44 -0.29 -4.62 16.53
N ASN A 45 -0.94 -3.48 16.78
CA ASN A 45 -1.37 -2.54 15.73
C ASN A 45 -0.17 -1.87 15.03
N ASN A 46 0.90 -1.52 15.76
CA ASN A 46 2.13 -1.02 15.13
C ASN A 46 2.79 -2.08 14.24
N LYS A 47 2.81 -3.34 14.69
CA LYS A 47 3.31 -4.45 13.88
C LYS A 47 2.47 -4.64 12.62
N LEU A 48 1.15 -4.65 12.74
CA LEU A 48 0.24 -4.75 11.59
C LEU A 48 0.52 -3.63 10.57
N LEU A 49 0.69 -2.39 11.04
CA LEU A 49 0.95 -1.25 10.16
C LEU A 49 2.28 -1.42 9.38
N GLN A 50 3.31 -1.98 10.02
CA GLN A 50 4.58 -2.33 9.35
C GLN A 50 4.40 -3.44 8.30
N GLU A 51 3.59 -4.44 8.60
CA GLU A 51 3.29 -5.53 7.66
C GLU A 51 2.46 -5.04 6.47
N GLN A 52 1.52 -4.11 6.70
CA GLN A 52 0.76 -3.47 5.63
C GLN A 52 1.66 -2.60 4.73
N GLU A 53 2.60 -1.83 5.31
CA GLU A 53 3.62 -1.11 4.53
C GLU A 53 4.39 -2.07 3.63
N ALA A 54 4.90 -3.18 4.19
CA ALA A 54 5.64 -4.18 3.43
C ALA A 54 4.76 -4.80 2.32
N ALA A 55 3.52 -5.17 2.64
CA ALA A 55 2.59 -5.76 1.69
C ALA A 55 2.28 -4.84 0.51
N ILE A 56 2.07 -3.55 0.77
CA ILE A 56 1.81 -2.55 -0.28
C ILE A 56 3.02 -2.42 -1.21
N ILE A 57 4.22 -2.23 -0.66
CA ILE A 57 5.43 -2.02 -1.46
C ILE A 57 5.79 -3.29 -2.25
N GLU A 58 5.75 -4.46 -1.60
CA GLU A 58 6.10 -5.73 -2.24
C GLU A 58 5.08 -6.13 -3.32
N LEU A 59 3.78 -5.88 -3.11
CA LEU A 59 2.76 -6.10 -4.15
C LEU A 59 2.92 -5.13 -5.33
N GLY A 60 3.29 -3.87 -5.07
CA GLY A 60 3.63 -2.91 -6.14
C GLY A 60 4.76 -3.44 -7.03
N LYS A 61 5.79 -4.05 -6.44
CA LYS A 61 6.88 -4.69 -7.18
C LYS A 61 6.44 -5.88 -8.03
N ILE A 62 5.46 -6.66 -7.57
CA ILE A 62 4.88 -7.75 -8.39
C ILE A 62 4.18 -7.15 -9.60
N TYR A 63 3.29 -6.17 -9.42
CA TYR A 63 2.58 -5.56 -10.55
C TYR A 63 3.51 -4.83 -11.52
N GLN A 64 4.58 -4.21 -11.01
CA GLN A 64 5.66 -3.68 -11.81
C GLN A 64 6.32 -4.76 -12.67
N GLY A 65 6.74 -5.87 -12.05
CA GLY A 65 7.46 -6.96 -12.72
C GLY A 65 6.60 -7.71 -13.75
N GLU A 66 5.32 -7.90 -13.45
CA GLU A 66 4.35 -8.57 -14.33
C GLU A 66 3.77 -7.64 -15.41
N GLY A 67 4.11 -6.34 -15.39
CA GLY A 67 3.60 -5.37 -16.35
C GLY A 67 2.09 -5.16 -16.23
N GLN A 68 1.58 -5.07 -15.00
CA GLN A 68 0.16 -4.92 -14.65
C GLN A 68 -0.15 -3.50 -14.14
N PRO A 69 -0.15 -2.49 -15.01
CA PRO A 69 -0.24 -1.09 -14.58
C PRO A 69 -1.62 -0.71 -14.02
N GLN A 70 -2.68 -1.38 -14.47
CA GLN A 70 -4.03 -1.18 -13.93
C GLN A 70 -4.14 -1.68 -12.48
N ASP A 71 -3.55 -2.83 -12.19
CA ASP A 71 -3.52 -3.38 -10.83
C ASP A 71 -2.65 -2.52 -9.91
N LEU A 72 -1.56 -1.94 -10.43
CA LEU A 72 -0.74 -0.97 -9.69
C LEU A 72 -1.51 0.32 -9.38
N ALA A 73 -2.29 0.86 -10.32
CA ALA A 73 -3.14 2.02 -10.08
C ALA A 73 -4.22 1.71 -9.03
N GLN A 74 -4.86 0.53 -9.12
CA GLN A 74 -5.85 0.09 -8.14
C GLN A 74 -5.23 -0.08 -6.75
N LEU A 75 -4.00 -0.62 -6.66
CA LEU A 75 -3.28 -0.77 -5.41
C LEU A 75 -3.06 0.56 -4.69
N ILE A 76 -2.71 1.64 -5.41
CA ILE A 76 -2.57 2.98 -4.83
C ILE A 76 -3.88 3.41 -4.18
N THR A 77 -5.01 3.17 -4.85
CA THR A 77 -6.35 3.52 -4.35
C THR A 77 -6.74 2.68 -3.14
N ASP A 78 -6.58 1.36 -3.19
CA ASP A 78 -6.93 0.45 -2.10
C ASP A 78 -6.09 0.72 -0.83
N SER A 79 -4.82 1.09 -1.04
CA SER A 79 -3.88 1.43 0.03
C SER A 79 -4.29 2.68 0.83
N ARG A 80 -5.13 3.57 0.28
CA ARG A 80 -5.55 4.83 0.95
C ARG A 80 -6.16 4.60 2.33
N SER A 81 -6.88 3.49 2.50
CA SER A 81 -7.48 3.08 3.78
C SER A 81 -6.43 2.86 4.88
N VAL A 82 -5.27 2.31 4.52
CA VAL A 82 -4.14 2.09 5.43
C VAL A 82 -3.30 3.36 5.56
N LEU A 83 -3.06 4.05 4.44
CA LEU A 83 -2.18 5.23 4.35
C LEU A 83 -2.60 6.39 5.27
N GLY A 84 -3.88 6.50 5.61
CA GLY A 84 -4.39 7.46 6.59
C GLY A 84 -3.86 7.26 8.02
N ASN A 85 -3.37 6.05 8.34
CA ASN A 85 -2.83 5.72 9.66
C ASN A 85 -1.31 5.98 9.79
N PHE A 86 -0.64 6.39 8.71
CA PHE A 86 0.79 6.69 8.73
C PHE A 86 1.05 8.19 8.92
N ALA A 87 2.26 8.52 9.41
CA ALA A 87 2.75 9.88 9.39
C ALA A 87 2.87 10.40 7.94
N LYS A 88 2.56 11.68 7.72
CA LYS A 88 2.53 12.33 6.38
C LYS A 88 3.76 12.02 5.52
N LEU A 89 4.97 12.10 6.09
CA LEU A 89 6.22 11.80 5.37
C LEU A 89 6.27 10.35 4.88
N LYS A 90 5.77 9.41 5.68
CA LYS A 90 5.76 7.99 5.35
C LYS A 90 4.74 7.72 4.23
N THR A 91 3.54 8.26 4.34
CA THR A 91 2.52 8.22 3.28
C THR A 91 3.06 8.74 1.96
N ALA A 92 3.72 9.92 1.97
CA ALA A 92 4.30 10.52 0.77
C ALA A 92 5.38 9.63 0.13
N LYS A 93 6.19 8.94 0.94
CA LYS A 93 7.20 7.99 0.44
C LYS A 93 6.55 6.77 -0.21
N ILE A 94 5.56 6.15 0.43
CA ILE A 94 4.88 4.96 -0.10
C ILE A 94 4.20 5.28 -1.43
N VAL A 95 3.39 6.35 -1.48
CA VAL A 95 2.69 6.76 -2.70
C VAL A 95 3.67 7.08 -3.82
N ARG A 96 4.77 7.79 -3.51
CA ARG A 96 5.83 8.06 -4.50
C ARG A 96 6.43 6.77 -5.05
N THR A 97 6.78 5.82 -4.19
CA THR A 97 7.36 4.54 -4.63
C THR A 97 6.42 3.79 -5.57
N LEU A 98 5.12 3.73 -5.27
CA LEU A 98 4.15 3.10 -6.17
C LEU A 98 3.98 3.84 -7.51
N ILE A 99 4.13 5.17 -7.53
CA ILE A 99 4.11 5.96 -8.77
C ILE A 99 5.38 5.70 -9.61
N GLU A 100 6.54 5.61 -8.96
CA GLU A 100 7.83 5.28 -9.59
C GLU A 100 7.83 3.85 -10.17
N ASP A 101 7.02 2.94 -9.63
CA ASP A 101 6.88 1.58 -10.14
C ASP A 101 6.29 1.52 -11.57
N PHE A 102 5.58 2.56 -12.02
CA PHE A 102 5.13 2.67 -13.41
C PHE A 102 6.27 2.90 -14.40
N ASP A 103 7.40 3.45 -13.97
CA ASP A 103 8.47 3.93 -14.87
C ASP A 103 9.09 2.81 -15.71
N THR A 104 8.98 1.56 -15.26
CA THR A 104 9.49 0.38 -15.97
C THR A 104 8.46 -0.29 -16.87
N ILE A 105 7.20 0.15 -16.84
CA ILE A 105 6.12 -0.41 -17.65
C ILE A 105 5.96 0.45 -18.91
N PRO A 106 6.09 -0.10 -20.12
CA PRO A 106 5.97 0.69 -21.35
C PRO A 106 4.53 1.12 -21.63
N ASN A 107 4.35 2.30 -22.23
CA ASN A 107 3.05 2.82 -22.71
C ASN A 107 1.99 3.08 -21.61
N VAL A 108 2.41 3.47 -20.40
CA VAL A 108 1.48 3.71 -19.27
C VAL A 108 1.40 5.16 -18.79
N VAL A 109 2.00 6.10 -19.53
CA VAL A 109 2.13 7.52 -19.12
C VAL A 109 0.78 8.15 -18.75
N ASP A 110 -0.26 7.91 -19.56
CA ASP A 110 -1.60 8.48 -19.27
C ASP A 110 -2.18 7.95 -17.96
N LEU A 111 -1.99 6.65 -17.68
CA LEU A 111 -2.44 6.03 -16.43
C LEU A 111 -1.61 6.51 -15.23
N GLN A 112 -0.30 6.66 -15.39
CA GLN A 112 0.57 7.23 -14.36
C GLN A 112 0.15 8.67 -14.02
N ILE A 113 -0.13 9.50 -15.04
CA ILE A 113 -0.65 10.86 -14.86
C ILE A 113 -1.99 10.83 -14.11
N GLN A 114 -2.90 9.92 -14.47
CA GLN A 114 -4.17 9.77 -13.77
C GLN A 114 -3.96 9.38 -12.29
N ALA A 115 -3.14 8.37 -12.01
CA ALA A 115 -2.84 7.94 -10.65
C ALA A 115 -2.23 9.06 -9.80
N ILE A 116 -1.37 9.90 -10.40
CA ILE A 116 -0.82 11.10 -9.74
C ILE A 116 -1.93 12.10 -9.42
N LYS A 117 -2.81 12.42 -10.38
CA LYS A 117 -3.91 13.37 -10.18
C LYS A 117 -4.85 12.91 -9.07
N GLU A 118 -5.27 11.65 -9.09
CA GLU A 118 -6.14 11.08 -8.06
C GLU A 118 -5.45 11.07 -6.68
N SER A 119 -4.14 10.84 -6.64
CA SER A 119 -3.37 10.91 -5.39
C SER A 119 -3.29 12.33 -4.83
N ILE A 120 -3.20 13.35 -5.69
CA ILE A 120 -3.26 14.77 -5.30
C ILE A 120 -4.65 15.11 -4.77
N GLU A 121 -5.70 14.74 -5.50
CA GLU A 121 -7.10 14.98 -5.10
C GLU A 121 -7.40 14.38 -3.72
N TRP A 122 -6.99 13.12 -3.51
CA TRP A 122 -7.12 12.46 -2.21
C TRP A 122 -6.36 13.19 -1.09
N ALA A 123 -5.12 13.61 -1.35
CA ALA A 123 -4.32 14.33 -0.37
C ALA A 123 -4.94 15.67 0.03
N VAL A 124 -5.52 16.41 -0.94
CA VAL A 124 -6.24 17.66 -0.68
C VAL A 124 -7.49 17.39 0.16
N ALA A 125 -8.29 16.38 -0.19
CA ALA A 125 -9.50 16.03 0.54
C ALA A 125 -9.24 15.69 2.02
N ILE A 126 -8.14 14.96 2.30
CA ILE A 126 -7.75 14.68 3.69
C ILE A 126 -7.35 15.95 4.45
N ILE A 127 -6.61 16.86 3.80
CA ILE A 127 -6.19 18.12 4.44
C ILE A 127 -7.41 18.96 4.82
N ASP A 128 -8.37 19.09 3.91
CA ASP A 128 -9.59 19.87 4.14
C ASP A 128 -10.41 19.31 5.31
N LEU A 129 -10.54 17.98 5.42
CA LEU A 129 -11.22 17.33 6.55
C LEU A 129 -10.52 17.63 7.88
N THR A 130 -9.18 17.62 7.91
CA THR A 130 -8.42 17.91 9.15
C THR A 130 -8.46 19.37 9.60
N GLU A 131 -8.83 20.30 8.72
CA GLU A 131 -8.99 21.72 9.07
C GLU A 131 -10.41 22.05 9.58
N LEU A 132 -11.41 21.26 9.19
CA LEU A 132 -12.79 21.41 9.70
C LEU A 132 -12.95 20.97 11.16
N ASP A 133 -12.17 19.97 11.61
CA ASP A 133 -12.19 19.49 13.01
C ASP A 133 -11.48 20.44 14.00
N LYS A 134 -10.86 21.53 13.52
CA LYS A 134 -10.14 22.51 14.36
C LYS A 134 -10.96 23.74 14.74
N ASN A 135 -12.22 23.86 14.31
CA ASN A 135 -13.10 24.99 14.59
C ASN A 135 -14.33 24.60 15.42
#